data_AF-A0A3C1PL90-F1
#
_entry.id   AF-A0A3C1PL90-F1
#
_cell.length_a   1.000
_cell.length_b   1.000
_cell.length_c   1.000
_cell.angle_alpha   90.00
_cell.angle_beta   90.00
_cell.angle_gamma   90.00
#
_symmetry.space_group_name_H-M   'P 1'
#
loop_
_entity.id
_entity.type
_entity.pdbx_description
1 polymer ?
#
loop_
_entity_poly.entity_id
_entity_poly.type
_entity_poly.pdbx_seq_one_letter_code
_entity_poly.pdbx_strand_id
1 'polypeptide(L)'
;MAFQWYNHTYEPIFDFRPYKEGVNINEAMRLPEGAQSDTYVTYYTMKNNTTGETKKVSSEEYMTQKIWEDTTFVITETSEPVLLKKGYTPPIHDFALLTLYNPATGNLHGTDITQEALQSEKPVIFIVSYDIQKADFLKLQKAADFMHLAQQSGAMVYFLTGSGAEVAADICAALPLNADITFCTTDPTQLKTLMRANPGAVLLYKGTIIKKWSEAALPSPADFQTYIQNLTK
;
A
#
# COMPACT_ATOMS: atom_id res chain seq x y z
N MET A 1 19.53 22.42 -8.77
CA MET A 1 20.20 21.38 -7.97
C MET A 1 19.67 21.30 -6.54
N ALA A 2 19.50 22.43 -5.80
CA ALA A 2 18.97 22.41 -4.42
C ALA A 2 17.60 21.71 -4.26
N PHE A 3 16.64 21.96 -5.18
CA PHE A 3 15.33 21.30 -5.16
C PHE A 3 15.42 19.77 -5.34
N GLN A 4 16.26 19.29 -6.27
CA GLN A 4 16.44 17.86 -6.51
C GLN A 4 17.10 17.16 -5.32
N TRP A 5 18.11 17.80 -4.71
CA TRP A 5 18.77 17.29 -3.51
C TRP A 5 17.81 17.23 -2.33
N TYR A 6 17.02 18.29 -2.10
CA TYR A 6 16.02 18.32 -1.03
C TYR A 6 15.00 17.18 -1.16
N ASN A 7 14.39 16.99 -2.33
CA ASN A 7 13.41 15.91 -2.55
C ASN A 7 14.02 14.50 -2.52
N HIS A 8 15.35 14.38 -2.60
CA HIS A 8 16.03 13.10 -2.44
C HIS A 8 16.26 12.77 -0.96
N THR A 9 16.54 13.78 -0.15
CA THR A 9 16.86 13.63 1.29
C THR A 9 15.63 13.74 2.19
N TYR A 10 14.64 14.54 1.79
CA TYR A 10 13.45 14.87 2.56
C TYR A 10 12.18 14.49 1.80
N GLU A 11 11.05 14.50 2.52
CA GLU A 11 9.75 14.37 1.88
C GLU A 11 9.48 15.57 0.95
N PRO A 12 8.81 15.33 -0.18
CA PRO A 12 8.62 16.36 -1.18
C PRO A 12 7.73 17.49 -0.65
N ILE A 13 8.06 18.74 -1.03
CA ILE A 13 7.29 19.93 -0.65
C ILE A 13 5.84 19.81 -1.15
N PHE A 14 5.66 19.25 -2.34
CA PHE A 14 4.35 18.92 -2.89
C PHE A 14 4.26 17.42 -3.12
N ASP A 15 3.45 16.74 -2.31
CA ASP A 15 3.18 15.31 -2.44
C ASP A 15 1.87 15.07 -3.20
N PHE A 16 1.99 14.50 -4.40
CA PHE A 16 0.85 14.12 -5.25
C PHE A 16 0.45 12.65 -5.09
N ARG A 17 1.13 11.91 -4.21
CA ARG A 17 0.86 10.48 -3.99
C ARG A 17 -0.46 10.29 -3.23
N PRO A 18 -1.09 9.11 -3.35
CA PRO A 18 -2.29 8.77 -2.58
C PRO A 18 -2.11 8.93 -1.07
N TYR A 19 -0.91 8.65 -0.54
CA TYR A 19 -0.57 8.72 0.88
C TYR A 19 0.10 10.05 1.30
N LYS A 20 -0.38 11.18 0.78
CA LYS A 20 0.10 12.51 1.22
C LYS A 20 -0.41 12.86 2.61
N GLU A 21 0.26 13.79 3.28
CA GLU A 21 -0.21 14.34 4.56
C GLU A 21 -1.65 14.90 4.42
N GLY A 22 -2.49 14.65 5.43
CA GLY A 22 -3.90 15.01 5.49
C GLY A 22 -4.87 13.97 4.92
N VAL A 23 -4.41 12.91 4.25
CA VAL A 23 -5.28 11.85 3.73
C VAL A 23 -5.62 10.84 4.81
N ASN A 24 -6.91 10.47 4.91
CA ASN A 24 -7.36 9.31 5.67
C ASN A 24 -7.29 8.04 4.82
N ILE A 25 -6.50 7.05 5.27
CA ILE A 25 -6.25 5.81 4.53
C ILE A 25 -7.54 5.00 4.40
N ASN A 26 -8.36 4.91 5.46
CA ASN A 26 -9.64 4.17 5.41
C ASN A 26 -10.61 4.81 4.40
N GLU A 27 -10.71 6.13 4.39
CA GLU A 27 -11.58 6.82 3.44
C GLU A 27 -11.06 6.71 2.00
N ALA A 28 -9.74 6.80 1.80
CA ALA A 28 -9.12 6.69 0.50
C ALA A 28 -9.11 5.26 -0.08
N MET A 29 -9.34 4.24 0.77
CA MET A 29 -9.62 2.87 0.35
C MET A 29 -11.08 2.64 -0.06
N ARG A 30 -11.99 3.55 0.31
CA ARG A 30 -13.42 3.36 0.06
C ARG A 30 -13.74 3.58 -1.41
N LEU A 31 -14.46 2.62 -2.00
CA LEU A 31 -15.10 2.81 -3.29
C LEU A 31 -16.24 3.83 -3.16
N PRO A 32 -16.28 4.89 -3.98
CA PRO A 32 -17.41 5.82 -3.98
C PRO A 32 -18.68 5.13 -4.46
N GLU A 33 -19.84 5.53 -3.92
CA GLU A 33 -21.13 5.00 -4.36
C GLU A 33 -21.33 5.25 -5.86
N GLY A 34 -21.68 4.20 -6.60
CA GLY A 34 -21.85 4.26 -8.05
C GLY A 34 -20.54 4.17 -8.85
N ALA A 35 -19.41 3.82 -8.22
CA ALA A 35 -18.17 3.49 -8.92
C ALA A 35 -18.42 2.43 -10.02
N GLN A 36 -18.02 2.74 -11.25
CA GLN A 36 -18.13 1.79 -12.36
C GLN A 36 -17.19 0.60 -12.13
N SER A 37 -17.71 -0.61 -12.30
CA SER A 37 -16.91 -1.83 -12.28
C SER A 37 -16.19 -2.05 -13.61
N ASP A 38 -15.17 -2.90 -13.60
CA ASP A 38 -14.51 -3.37 -14.81
C ASP A 38 -15.52 -4.03 -15.76
N THR A 39 -15.53 -3.57 -17.01
CA THR A 39 -16.38 -4.13 -18.07
C THR A 39 -15.52 -5.02 -18.95
N TYR A 40 -15.86 -6.30 -19.01
CA TYR A 40 -15.20 -7.28 -19.87
C TYR A 40 -16.05 -7.58 -21.08
N VAL A 41 -15.38 -7.77 -22.23
CA VAL A 41 -16.00 -8.23 -23.46
C VAL A 41 -15.34 -9.53 -23.90
N THR A 42 -16.16 -10.51 -24.21
CA THR A 42 -15.73 -11.73 -24.89
C THR A 42 -15.97 -11.58 -26.38
N TYR A 43 -15.04 -12.02 -27.21
CA TYR A 43 -15.22 -12.07 -28.66
C TYR A 43 -15.49 -13.50 -29.13
N TYR A 44 -16.49 -13.67 -29.99
CA TYR A 44 -16.78 -14.93 -30.66
C TYR A 44 -16.27 -14.86 -32.09
N THR A 45 -15.47 -15.85 -32.49
CA THR A 45 -15.10 -16.06 -33.89
C THR A 45 -16.10 -17.04 -34.48
N MET A 46 -16.87 -16.59 -35.46
CA MET A 46 -17.91 -17.35 -36.14
C MET A 46 -17.50 -17.68 -37.58
N LYS A 47 -17.91 -18.84 -38.08
CA LYS A 47 -17.65 -19.27 -39.45
C LYS A 47 -18.96 -19.60 -40.16
N ASN A 48 -19.12 -19.12 -41.39
CA ASN A 48 -20.27 -19.40 -42.24
C ASN A 48 -20.20 -20.83 -42.77
N ASN A 49 -21.28 -21.60 -42.62
CA ASN A 49 -21.34 -23.00 -43.06
C ASN A 49 -21.41 -23.15 -44.60
N THR A 50 -21.87 -22.12 -45.31
CA THR A 50 -22.11 -22.18 -46.76
C THR A 50 -20.98 -21.53 -47.56
N THR A 51 -20.42 -20.41 -47.08
CA THR A 51 -19.36 -19.67 -47.79
C THR A 51 -17.96 -19.89 -47.20
N GLY A 52 -17.87 -20.44 -45.98
CA GLY A 52 -16.60 -20.62 -45.27
C GLY A 52 -15.99 -19.34 -44.69
N GLU A 53 -16.66 -18.19 -44.85
CA GLU A 53 -16.22 -16.89 -44.37
C GLU A 53 -16.20 -16.82 -42.84
N THR A 54 -15.16 -16.21 -42.26
CA THR A 54 -15.01 -16.05 -40.81
C THR A 54 -15.27 -14.60 -40.39
N LYS A 55 -16.05 -14.41 -39.32
CA LYS A 55 -16.39 -13.11 -38.74
C LYS A 55 -16.13 -13.13 -37.23
N LYS A 56 -15.52 -12.08 -36.69
CA LYS A 56 -15.36 -11.90 -35.24
C LYS A 56 -16.41 -10.91 -34.75
N VAL A 57 -17.18 -11.29 -33.74
CA VAL A 57 -18.25 -10.48 -33.14
C VAL A 57 -18.05 -10.36 -31.63
N SER A 58 -18.38 -9.21 -31.06
CA SER A 58 -18.35 -9.05 -29.61
C SER A 58 -19.56 -9.71 -28.96
N SER A 59 -19.46 -10.07 -27.68
CA SER A 59 -20.58 -10.62 -26.89
C SER A 59 -21.77 -9.66 -26.79
N GLU A 60 -21.53 -8.35 -26.69
CA GLU A 60 -22.59 -7.34 -26.76
C GLU A 60 -23.27 -7.32 -28.13
N GLU A 61 -22.50 -7.34 -29.23
CA GLU A 61 -23.03 -7.36 -30.59
C GLU A 61 -23.82 -8.64 -30.86
N TYR A 62 -23.30 -9.79 -30.40
CA TYR A 62 -23.94 -11.09 -30.51
C TYR A 62 -25.34 -11.11 -29.85
N MET A 63 -25.48 -10.47 -28.69
CA MET A 63 -26.75 -10.37 -27.97
C MET A 63 -27.67 -9.29 -28.58
N THR A 64 -27.14 -8.12 -28.92
CA THR A 64 -27.91 -6.96 -29.41
C THR A 64 -28.48 -7.21 -30.80
N GLN A 65 -27.68 -7.79 -31.70
CA GLN A 65 -28.10 -8.17 -33.05
C GLN A 65 -28.75 -9.57 -33.09
N LYS A 66 -28.89 -10.23 -31.93
CA LYS A 66 -29.43 -11.58 -31.80
C LYS A 66 -28.83 -12.58 -32.80
N ILE A 67 -27.51 -12.54 -32.96
CA ILE A 67 -26.78 -13.35 -33.94
C ILE A 67 -26.98 -14.87 -33.69
N TRP A 68 -27.35 -15.25 -32.46
CA TRP A 68 -27.75 -16.62 -32.12
C TRP A 68 -29.01 -17.14 -32.85
N GLU A 69 -29.85 -16.25 -33.39
CA GLU A 69 -31.01 -16.63 -34.21
C GLU A 69 -30.62 -17.00 -35.65
N ASP A 70 -29.43 -16.59 -36.11
CA ASP A 70 -28.92 -16.90 -37.45
C ASP A 70 -28.16 -18.24 -37.46
N THR A 71 -28.72 -19.24 -38.14
CA THR A 71 -28.12 -20.58 -38.27
C THR A 71 -27.02 -20.67 -39.33
N THR A 72 -26.78 -19.59 -40.07
CA THR A 72 -25.79 -19.56 -41.16
C THR A 72 -24.35 -19.52 -40.63
N PHE A 73 -24.15 -18.96 -39.43
CA PHE A 73 -22.84 -18.79 -38.80
C PHE A 73 -22.72 -19.60 -37.51
N VAL A 74 -21.64 -20.37 -37.36
CA VAL A 74 -21.37 -21.20 -36.17
C VAL A 74 -20.16 -20.66 -35.43
N ILE A 75 -20.27 -20.52 -34.10
CA ILE A 75 -19.14 -20.15 -33.25
C ILE A 75 -18.08 -21.25 -33.30
N THR A 76 -16.89 -20.90 -33.76
CA THR A 76 -15.74 -21.82 -33.87
C THR A 76 -14.77 -21.63 -32.70
N GLU A 77 -14.58 -20.39 -32.27
CA GLU A 77 -13.70 -20.05 -31.14
C GLU A 77 -14.31 -18.96 -30.27
N THR A 78 -14.04 -19.01 -28.98
CA THR A 78 -14.40 -17.99 -28.00
C THR A 78 -13.12 -17.47 -27.37
N SER A 79 -12.91 -16.15 -27.41
CA SER A 79 -11.73 -15.55 -26.77
C SER A 79 -11.83 -15.60 -25.25
N GLU A 80 -10.71 -15.44 -24.56
CA GLU A 80 -10.75 -15.07 -23.15
C GLU A 80 -11.42 -13.69 -22.98
N PRO A 81 -12.05 -13.41 -21.82
CA PRO A 81 -12.64 -12.11 -21.53
C PRO A 81 -11.56 -11.01 -21.58
N VAL A 82 -11.75 -10.04 -22.47
CA VAL A 82 -10.85 -8.90 -22.62
C VAL A 82 -11.42 -7.72 -21.84
N LEU A 83 -10.62 -7.07 -21.01
CA LEU A 83 -11.04 -5.85 -20.32
C LEU A 83 -11.31 -4.74 -21.34
N LEU A 84 -12.58 -4.40 -21.53
CA LEU A 84 -13.02 -3.37 -22.47
C LEU A 84 -12.92 -1.97 -21.84
N LYS A 85 -13.34 -1.85 -20.58
CA LYS A 85 -13.32 -0.59 -19.84
C LYS A 85 -12.89 -0.84 -18.40
N LYS A 86 -11.80 -0.21 -17.98
CA LYS A 86 -11.38 -0.24 -16.58
C LYS A 86 -12.33 0.61 -15.74
N GLY A 87 -12.83 0.01 -14.67
CA GLY A 87 -13.65 0.64 -13.65
C GLY A 87 -12.85 1.62 -12.78
N TYR A 88 -13.54 2.24 -11.83
CA TYR A 88 -12.91 3.15 -10.88
C TYR A 88 -12.13 2.35 -9.82
N THR A 89 -10.82 2.60 -9.72
CA THR A 89 -9.96 2.06 -8.66
C THR A 89 -9.71 3.15 -7.62
N PRO A 90 -9.93 2.90 -6.32
CA PRO A 90 -9.62 3.87 -5.27
C PRO A 90 -8.14 4.30 -5.30
N PRO A 91 -7.83 5.54 -4.89
CA PRO A 91 -6.45 6.03 -4.86
C PRO A 91 -5.51 5.16 -4.04
N ILE A 92 -6.00 4.64 -2.92
CA ILE A 92 -5.33 3.61 -2.13
C ILE A 92 -6.12 2.32 -2.31
N HIS A 93 -5.48 1.29 -2.84
CA HIS A 93 -6.05 -0.04 -2.99
C HIS A 93 -5.05 -1.06 -2.46
N ASP A 94 -5.55 -2.20 -2.00
CA ASP A 94 -4.76 -3.35 -1.55
C ASP A 94 -3.74 -3.03 -0.44
N PHE A 95 -4.02 -2.03 0.41
CA PHE A 95 -3.22 -1.75 1.59
C PHE A 95 -3.58 -2.75 2.70
N ALA A 96 -2.63 -3.60 3.04
CA ALA A 96 -2.74 -4.55 4.14
C ALA A 96 -1.45 -4.57 4.98
N LEU A 97 -1.62 -4.66 6.29
CA LEU A 97 -0.56 -4.81 7.29
C LEU A 97 -0.64 -6.23 7.84
N LEU A 98 0.22 -7.11 7.34
CA LEU A 98 0.29 -8.50 7.78
C LEU A 98 1.44 -8.66 8.78
N THR A 99 1.17 -9.18 9.98
CA THR A 99 2.22 -9.39 10.98
C THR A 99 3.29 -10.35 10.45
N LEU A 100 4.56 -9.97 10.54
CA LEU A 100 5.68 -10.71 9.96
C LEU A 100 6.58 -11.32 11.03
N TYR A 101 7.06 -10.50 11.96
CA TYR A 101 8.04 -10.91 12.96
C TYR A 101 7.91 -10.02 14.19
N ASN A 102 8.16 -10.58 15.37
CA ASN A 102 8.27 -9.81 16.60
C ASN A 102 9.44 -10.39 17.44
N PRO A 103 10.30 -9.55 18.04
CA PRO A 103 11.47 -10.03 18.78
C PRO A 103 11.12 -10.91 19.98
N ALA A 104 9.96 -10.72 20.62
CA ALA A 104 9.52 -11.55 21.74
C ALA A 104 8.96 -12.91 21.31
N THR A 105 8.25 -12.96 20.19
CA THR A 105 7.48 -14.16 19.76
C THR A 105 8.05 -14.87 18.53
N GLY A 106 9.03 -14.28 17.86
CA GLY A 106 9.61 -14.77 16.61
C GLY A 106 8.74 -14.49 15.38
N ASN A 107 8.79 -15.39 14.41
CA ASN A 107 8.02 -15.31 13.17
C ASN A 107 6.51 -15.41 13.44
N LEU A 108 5.72 -14.56 12.78
CA LEU A 108 4.28 -14.45 12.96
C LEU A 108 3.52 -14.98 11.73
N HIS A 109 2.29 -15.45 11.93
CA HIS A 109 1.51 -16.16 10.90
C HIS A 109 0.84 -15.26 9.84
N GLY A 110 1.25 -13.99 9.69
CA GLY A 110 0.66 -13.11 8.68
C GLY A 110 -0.75 -12.61 9.03
N THR A 111 -1.08 -12.44 10.31
CA THR A 111 -2.37 -11.89 10.74
C THR A 111 -2.55 -10.46 10.21
N ASP A 112 -3.71 -10.18 9.61
CA ASP A 112 -4.05 -8.84 9.16
C ASP A 112 -4.46 -7.95 10.35
N ILE A 113 -3.66 -6.93 10.62
CA ILE A 113 -3.88 -5.93 11.68
C ILE A 113 -4.17 -4.53 11.11
N THR A 114 -4.52 -4.44 9.83
CA THR A 114 -4.71 -3.16 9.13
C THR A 114 -5.74 -2.28 9.83
N GLN A 115 -6.91 -2.84 10.14
CA GLN A 115 -7.98 -2.08 10.79
C GLN A 115 -7.64 -1.74 12.23
N GLU A 116 -6.92 -2.61 12.95
CA GLU A 116 -6.43 -2.31 14.30
C GLU A 116 -5.51 -1.08 14.29
N ALA A 117 -4.53 -1.05 13.38
CA ALA A 117 -3.61 0.07 13.26
C ALA A 117 -4.32 1.36 12.78
N LEU A 118 -5.19 1.26 11.77
CA LEU A 118 -5.84 2.44 11.20
C LEU A 118 -7.00 3.00 12.04
N GLN A 119 -7.63 2.19 12.89
CA GLN A 119 -8.73 2.63 13.77
C GLN A 119 -8.26 2.88 15.21
N SER A 120 -6.95 2.79 15.47
CA SER A 120 -6.41 3.05 16.80
C SER A 120 -6.77 4.45 17.30
N GLU A 121 -7.23 4.52 18.54
CA GLU A 121 -7.44 5.77 19.28
C GLU A 121 -6.11 6.38 19.74
N LYS A 122 -5.02 5.61 19.70
CA LYS A 122 -3.67 6.11 19.98
C LYS A 122 -3.02 6.60 18.68
N PRO A 123 -2.09 7.56 18.75
CA PRO A 123 -1.20 7.85 17.63
C PRO A 123 -0.45 6.59 17.20
N VAL A 124 -0.31 6.39 15.89
CA VAL A 124 0.39 5.24 15.31
C VAL A 124 1.57 5.72 14.49
N ILE A 125 2.74 5.15 14.72
CA ILE A 125 3.95 5.38 13.93
C ILE A 125 4.22 4.15 13.09
N PHE A 126 4.33 4.36 11.77
CA PHE A 126 4.91 3.39 10.86
C PHE A 126 6.34 3.80 10.55
N ILE A 127 7.31 2.95 10.87
CA ILE A 127 8.65 3.03 10.29
C ILE A 127 8.63 2.20 9.01
N VAL A 128 8.79 2.85 7.87
CA VAL A 128 8.67 2.23 6.56
C VAL A 128 10.05 2.05 5.95
N SER A 129 10.37 0.81 5.59
CA SER A 129 11.56 0.47 4.83
C SER A 129 11.18 -0.56 3.78
N TYR A 130 10.92 -0.13 2.54
CA TYR A 130 10.42 -1.03 1.48
C TYR A 130 11.35 -2.22 1.20
N ASP A 131 12.65 -2.04 1.43
CA ASP A 131 13.67 -3.07 1.35
C ASP A 131 14.73 -2.77 2.42
N ILE A 132 14.66 -3.48 3.54
CA ILE A 132 15.51 -3.19 4.70
C ILE A 132 16.98 -3.47 4.38
N GLN A 133 17.29 -4.43 3.50
CA GLN A 133 18.67 -4.74 3.13
C GLN A 133 19.34 -3.60 2.35
N LYS A 134 18.54 -2.75 1.70
CA LYS A 134 19.02 -1.55 1.00
C LYS A 134 19.04 -0.31 1.89
N ALA A 135 18.54 -0.40 3.12
CA ALA A 135 18.56 0.71 4.05
C ALA A 135 19.97 0.87 4.63
N ASP A 136 20.38 2.13 4.81
CA ASP A 136 21.64 2.43 5.47
C ASP A 136 21.53 2.09 6.97
N PHE A 137 22.53 1.38 7.51
CA PHE A 137 22.49 0.88 8.88
C PHE A 137 22.43 2.01 9.92
N LEU A 138 23.14 3.13 9.72
CA LEU A 138 23.08 4.27 10.65
C LEU A 138 21.69 4.92 10.63
N LYS A 139 21.02 4.91 9.48
CA LYS A 139 19.63 5.39 9.37
C LYS A 139 18.64 4.47 10.07
N LEU A 140 18.85 3.15 9.97
CA LEU A 140 18.08 2.16 10.72
C LEU A 140 18.26 2.33 12.22
N GLN A 141 19.48 2.60 12.68
CA GLN A 141 19.76 2.86 14.09
C GLN A 141 19.01 4.09 14.62
N LYS A 142 19.01 5.19 13.88
CA LYS A 142 18.24 6.38 14.25
C LYS A 142 16.73 6.14 14.23
N ALA A 143 16.25 5.33 13.27
CA ALA A 143 14.85 4.93 13.25
C ALA A 143 14.50 4.07 14.48
N ALA A 144 15.40 3.19 14.93
CA ALA A 144 15.25 2.43 16.18
C ALA A 144 15.13 3.34 17.41
N ASP A 145 16.02 4.32 17.55
CA ASP A 145 15.95 5.30 18.63
C ASP A 145 14.64 6.09 18.60
N PHE A 146 14.17 6.46 17.41
CA PHE A 146 12.90 7.15 17.22
C PHE A 146 11.68 6.26 17.54
N MET A 147 11.73 4.96 17.25
CA MET A 147 10.68 4.02 17.65
C MET A 147 10.53 3.98 19.17
N HIS A 148 11.64 3.94 19.91
CA HIS A 148 11.60 3.99 21.37
C HIS A 148 10.96 5.27 21.90
N LEU A 149 11.36 6.42 21.35
CA LEU A 149 10.76 7.71 21.69
C LEU A 149 9.25 7.72 21.44
N ALA A 150 8.83 7.17 20.30
CA ALA A 150 7.42 7.07 19.93
C ALA A 150 6.61 6.23 20.92
N GLN A 151 7.12 5.06 21.30
CA GLN A 151 6.49 4.20 22.30
C GLN A 151 6.41 4.88 23.67
N GLN A 152 7.48 5.54 24.12
CA GLN A 152 7.51 6.30 25.38
C GLN A 152 6.51 7.47 25.39
N SER A 153 6.21 8.03 24.20
CA SER A 153 5.20 9.07 24.04
C SER A 153 3.76 8.54 23.97
N GLY A 154 3.57 7.22 24.11
CA GLY A 154 2.26 6.56 24.12
C GLY A 154 1.74 6.18 22.72
N ALA A 155 2.55 6.31 21.68
CA ALA A 155 2.18 5.89 20.33
C ALA A 155 2.34 4.36 20.16
N MET A 156 1.48 3.76 19.34
CA MET A 156 1.70 2.42 18.82
C MET A 156 2.73 2.49 17.70
N VAL A 157 3.63 1.52 17.62
CA VAL A 157 4.74 1.55 16.66
C VAL A 157 4.82 0.23 15.91
N TYR A 158 4.85 0.32 14.58
CA TYR A 158 5.03 -0.82 13.69
C TYR A 158 6.17 -0.55 12.71
N PHE A 159 6.95 -1.59 12.42
CA PHE A 159 7.97 -1.54 11.39
C PHE A 159 7.45 -2.23 10.13
N LEU A 160 7.37 -1.51 9.00
CA LEU A 160 6.78 -1.99 7.75
C LEU A 160 7.89 -2.28 6.74
N THR A 161 7.87 -3.49 6.16
CA THR A 161 8.86 -3.91 5.19
C THR A 161 8.33 -4.82 4.09
N GLY A 162 8.92 -4.70 2.90
CA GLY A 162 8.73 -5.64 1.80
C GLY A 162 9.69 -6.84 1.85
N SER A 163 10.60 -6.89 2.83
CA SER A 163 11.54 -7.98 3.05
C SER A 163 10.91 -9.13 3.86
N GLY A 164 11.42 -10.35 3.70
CA GLY A 164 10.93 -11.54 4.41
C GLY A 164 11.29 -11.58 5.90
N ALA A 165 10.68 -12.51 6.63
CA ALA A 165 10.81 -12.63 8.09
C ALA A 165 12.25 -12.92 8.57
N GLU A 166 13.03 -13.70 7.82
CA GLU A 166 14.43 -13.98 8.14
C GLU A 166 15.27 -12.70 8.16
N VAL A 167 15.12 -11.87 7.12
CA VAL A 167 15.79 -10.57 7.02
C VAL A 167 15.34 -9.62 8.15
N ALA A 168 14.04 -9.63 8.48
CA ALA A 168 13.53 -8.84 9.60
C ALA A 168 14.15 -9.29 10.94
N ALA A 169 14.32 -10.60 11.16
CA ALA A 169 14.95 -11.16 12.34
C ALA A 169 16.43 -10.76 12.44
N ASP A 170 17.19 -10.86 11.34
CA ASP A 170 18.61 -10.47 11.31
C ASP A 170 18.80 -8.98 11.63
N ILE A 171 17.97 -8.13 11.04
CA ILE A 171 18.01 -6.69 11.31
C ILE A 171 17.59 -6.40 12.75
N CYS A 172 16.58 -7.09 13.25
CA CYS A 172 16.16 -6.94 14.64
C CYS A 172 17.25 -7.36 15.63
N ALA A 173 18.05 -8.38 15.31
CA ALA A 173 19.17 -8.79 16.13
C ALA A 173 20.35 -7.78 16.07
N ALA A 174 20.47 -7.05 14.97
CA ALA A 174 21.52 -6.05 14.77
C ALA A 174 21.18 -4.66 15.33
N LEU A 175 19.90 -4.38 15.58
CA LEU A 175 19.43 -3.09 16.10
C LEU A 175 18.98 -3.24 17.57
N PRO A 176 19.15 -2.21 18.42
CA PRO A 176 18.58 -2.22 19.75
C PRO A 176 17.09 -1.94 19.66
N LEU A 177 16.27 -2.95 19.33
CA LEU A 177 14.82 -2.82 19.26
C LEU A 177 14.17 -3.34 20.53
N ASN A 178 13.05 -2.73 20.92
CA ASN A 178 12.24 -3.23 22.03
C ASN A 178 11.51 -4.51 21.59
N ALA A 179 11.32 -5.42 22.54
CA ALA A 179 10.68 -6.72 22.31
C ALA A 179 9.21 -6.62 21.83
N ASP A 180 8.57 -5.47 22.02
CA ASP A 180 7.19 -5.20 21.62
C ASP A 180 7.04 -4.60 20.20
N ILE A 181 8.15 -4.26 19.53
CA ILE A 181 8.10 -3.75 18.15
C ILE A 181 7.69 -4.87 17.21
N THR A 182 6.57 -4.67 16.52
CA THR A 182 6.04 -5.65 15.58
C THR A 182 6.40 -5.26 14.16
N PHE A 183 7.13 -6.13 13.48
CA PHE A 183 7.38 -6.04 12.05
C PHE A 183 6.16 -6.54 11.30
N CYS A 184 5.76 -5.78 10.29
CA CYS A 184 4.65 -6.08 9.40
C CYS A 184 5.15 -6.07 7.96
N THR A 185 4.52 -6.88 7.13
CA THR A 185 4.75 -6.89 5.70
C THR A 185 3.55 -6.34 4.94
N THR A 186 3.88 -5.67 3.84
CA THR A 186 2.98 -5.02 2.89
C THR A 186 3.62 -5.07 1.52
N ASP A 187 2.82 -4.94 0.46
CA ASP A 187 3.33 -4.84 -0.90
C ASP A 187 4.43 -3.75 -1.03
N PRO A 188 5.63 -4.09 -1.57
CA PRO A 188 6.73 -3.13 -1.71
C PRO A 188 6.40 -1.90 -2.56
N THR A 189 5.48 -2.01 -3.51
CA THR A 189 5.03 -0.89 -4.35
C THR A 189 4.18 0.07 -3.54
N GLN A 190 3.30 -0.45 -2.68
CA GLN A 190 2.56 0.35 -1.70
C GLN A 190 3.51 1.05 -0.73
N LEU A 191 4.51 0.35 -0.19
CA LEU A 191 5.49 0.96 0.72
C LEU A 191 6.28 2.10 0.07
N LYS A 192 6.70 1.94 -1.19
CA LYS A 192 7.37 3.01 -1.96
C LYS A 192 6.44 4.20 -2.26
N THR A 193 5.15 3.93 -2.39
CA THR A 193 4.14 4.98 -2.59
C THR A 193 3.84 5.71 -1.28
N LEU A 194 3.83 5.00 -0.15
CA LEU A 194 3.67 5.55 1.18
C LEU A 194 4.88 6.40 1.58
N MET A 195 6.10 5.88 1.45
CA MET A 195 7.33 6.52 1.91
C MET A 195 8.44 6.39 0.86
N ARG A 196 9.08 7.52 0.51
CA ARG A 196 10.19 7.49 -0.46
C ARG A 196 11.52 7.19 0.22
N ALA A 197 11.66 7.62 1.47
CA ALA A 197 12.80 7.30 2.32
C ALA A 197 12.85 5.81 2.68
N ASN A 198 14.06 5.31 2.95
CA ASN A 198 14.33 3.91 3.30
C ASN A 198 15.44 3.87 4.36
N PRO A 199 15.12 3.95 5.67
CA PRO A 199 13.78 4.04 6.25
C PRO A 199 13.22 5.48 6.27
N GLY A 200 11.92 5.61 6.53
CA GLY A 200 11.24 6.86 6.91
C GLY A 200 10.10 6.59 7.90
N ALA A 201 9.58 7.64 8.53
CA ALA A 201 8.51 7.55 9.53
C ALA A 201 7.22 8.21 9.04
N VAL A 202 6.09 7.56 9.31
CA VAL A 202 4.74 8.10 9.08
C VAL A 202 3.99 8.11 10.39
N LEU A 203 3.48 9.27 10.78
CA LEU A 203 2.56 9.43 11.90
C LEU A 203 1.12 9.43 11.40
N LEU A 204 0.33 8.54 11.99
CA LEU A 204 -1.09 8.43 11.78
C LEU A 204 -1.85 8.72 13.06
N TYR A 205 -3.05 9.26 12.91
CA TYR A 205 -4.03 9.39 13.99
C TYR A 205 -5.42 9.17 13.42
N LYS A 206 -6.14 8.18 13.97
CA LYS A 206 -7.48 7.77 13.49
C LYS A 206 -7.52 7.52 11.98
N GLY A 207 -6.48 6.85 11.48
CA GLY A 207 -6.33 6.49 10.06
C GLY A 207 -5.87 7.64 9.15
N THR A 208 -5.73 8.85 9.69
CA THR A 208 -5.28 10.04 8.93
C THR A 208 -3.77 10.17 9.02
N ILE A 209 -3.11 10.36 7.87
CA ILE A 209 -1.68 10.66 7.81
C ILE A 209 -1.46 12.09 8.28
N ILE A 210 -0.91 12.25 9.49
CA ILE A 210 -0.69 13.56 10.10
C ILE A 210 0.64 14.14 9.63
N LYS A 211 1.69 13.33 9.63
CA LYS A 211 3.05 13.78 9.29
C LYS A 211 3.90 12.67 8.72
N LYS A 212 4.82 13.04 7.83
CA LYS A 212 5.84 12.15 7.26
C LYS A 212 7.22 12.76 7.47
N TRP A 213 8.16 11.92 7.88
CA TRP A 213 9.55 12.30 8.05
C TRP A 213 10.44 11.32 7.31
N SER A 214 11.37 11.84 6.52
CA SER A 214 12.54 11.05 6.17
C SER A 214 13.42 10.91 7.43
N GLU A 215 14.35 9.94 7.42
CA GLU A 215 15.30 9.79 8.53
C GLU A 215 16.06 11.09 8.85
N ALA A 216 16.40 11.89 7.83
CA ALA A 216 17.13 13.14 8.00
C ALA A 216 16.32 14.28 8.66
N ALA A 217 15.00 14.11 8.81
CA ALA A 217 14.09 15.09 9.40
C ALA A 217 13.28 14.52 10.56
N LEU A 218 13.74 13.43 11.18
CA LEU A 218 13.12 12.94 12.40
C LEU A 218 13.15 14.03 13.48
N PRO A 219 12.02 14.26 14.18
CA PRO A 219 11.93 15.32 15.18
C PRO A 219 12.77 15.00 16.42
N SER A 220 13.17 16.04 17.15
CA SER A 220 13.81 15.87 18.45
C SER A 220 12.83 15.26 19.46
N PRO A 221 13.31 14.62 20.55
CA PRO A 221 12.45 14.10 21.60
C PRO A 221 11.44 15.12 22.17
N ALA A 222 11.90 16.33 22.46
CA ALA A 222 11.06 17.38 23.02
C ALA A 222 9.99 17.85 22.02
N ASP A 223 10.36 18.04 20.76
CA ASP A 223 9.43 18.47 19.71
C ASP A 223 8.38 17.40 19.45
N PHE A 224 8.81 16.13 19.34
CA PHE A 224 7.92 15.01 19.09
C PHE A 224 6.92 14.82 20.24
N GLN A 225 7.39 14.86 21.48
CA GLN A 225 6.50 14.71 22.64
C GLN A 225 5.47 15.83 22.72
N THR A 226 5.90 17.08 22.49
CA THR A 226 4.99 18.23 22.41
C THR A 226 3.97 18.04 21.29
N TYR A 227 4.41 17.53 20.14
CA TYR A 227 3.56 17.27 18.98
C TYR A 227 2.47 16.23 19.32
N ILE A 228 2.86 15.08 19.89
CA ILE A 228 1.94 14.02 20.29
C ILE A 228 0.94 14.49 21.36
N GLN A 229 1.39 15.29 22.32
CA GLN A 229 0.50 15.86 23.34
C GLN A 229 -0.54 16.81 22.75
N ASN A 230 -0.18 17.58 21.72
CA ASN A 230 -1.14 18.49 21.08
C ASN A 230 -2.11 17.77 20.14
N LEU A 231 -1.69 16.62 19.58
CA LEU A 231 -2.53 15.80 18.73
C LEU A 231 -3.60 15.03 19.50
N THR A 232 -3.33 14.71 20.77
CA THR A 232 -4.21 13.88 21.63
C THR A 232 -5.05 14.69 22.63
N LYS A 233 -4.91 16.03 22.64
CA LYS A 233 -5.77 16.97 23.39
C LYS A 233 -7.09 17.20 22.68
#